data_AF-A0A6N6WP68-F1
#
_entry.id   AF-A0A6N6WP68-F1
#
_cell.length_a   1.000
_cell.length_b   1.000
_cell.length_c   1.000
_cell.angle_alpha   90.00
_cell.angle_beta   90.00
_cell.angle_gamma   90.00
#
_symmetry.space_group_name_H-M   'P 1'
#
loop_
_entity.id
_entity.type
_entity.pdbx_description
1 polymer ?
#
loop_
_entity_poly.entity_id
_entity_poly.type
_entity_poly.pdbx_seq_one_letter_code
_entity_poly.pdbx_strand_id
1 'polypeptide(L)'
;HRDEATPHLSAFVVPLTQDGRLSAKEFIGGRSKMREDQSTYAESVKKLGLERGIEGSRATHQTVQHYYESINRGTRSQVSISPEALKPRVLRKGIFTKDVEDQAAIAKRLSHAVNDGFAGTIAMASQSAQNAKRARELQKTMDAQQKRLESVTEPFKGLSREQMTEI
;
A
#
# COMPACT_ATOMS: atom_id res chain seq x y z
N HIS A 1 -15.79 -5.78 -8.64
CA HIS A 1 -16.43 -5.07 -7.52
C HIS A 1 -16.62 -3.61 -7.88
N ARG A 2 -17.77 -3.02 -7.51
CA ARG A 2 -18.15 -1.61 -7.80
C ARG A 2 -18.67 -0.89 -6.55
N ASP A 3 -18.58 -1.55 -5.41
CA ASP A 3 -19.06 -1.21 -4.07
C ASP A 3 -17.93 -0.64 -3.19
N GLU A 4 -16.77 -0.38 -3.78
CA GLU A 4 -15.60 0.25 -3.15
C GLU A 4 -15.22 1.56 -3.85
N ALA A 5 -14.25 2.30 -3.30
CA ALA A 5 -13.83 3.61 -3.80
C ALA A 5 -13.36 3.59 -5.27
N THR A 6 -12.66 2.52 -5.68
CA THR A 6 -12.21 2.33 -7.06
C THR A 6 -12.79 1.03 -7.61
N PRO A 7 -13.58 1.07 -8.71
CA PRO A 7 -14.03 -0.13 -9.40
C PRO A 7 -12.84 -1.01 -9.80
N HIS A 8 -12.87 -2.29 -9.45
CA HIS A 8 -11.80 -3.23 -9.77
C HIS A 8 -12.38 -4.61 -10.13
N LEU A 9 -11.57 -5.45 -10.78
CA LEU A 9 -11.94 -6.79 -11.23
C LEU A 9 -11.08 -7.83 -10.53
N SER A 10 -11.71 -8.89 -10.01
CA SER A 10 -11.03 -10.11 -9.56
C SER A 10 -11.26 -11.18 -10.62
N ALA A 11 -10.19 -11.68 -11.22
CA ALA A 11 -10.23 -12.76 -12.19
C ALA A 11 -9.52 -13.99 -11.60
N PHE A 12 -10.18 -15.15 -11.67
CA PHE A 12 -9.59 -16.42 -11.27
C PHE A 12 -9.19 -17.18 -12.53
N VAL A 13 -7.91 -17.53 -12.62
CA VAL A 13 -7.35 -18.21 -13.78
C VAL A 13 -6.82 -19.56 -13.34
N VAL A 14 -7.20 -20.62 -14.04
CA VAL A 14 -6.67 -21.97 -13.82
C VAL A 14 -5.32 -22.06 -14.56
N PRO A 15 -4.19 -22.33 -13.87
CA PRO A 15 -2.87 -22.32 -14.49
C PRO A 15 -2.60 -23.65 -15.21
N LEU A 16 -3.33 -23.88 -16.31
CA LEU A 16 -3.18 -25.06 -17.15
C LEU A 16 -2.04 -24.87 -18.15
N THR A 17 -1.05 -25.76 -18.12
CA THR A 17 0.08 -25.76 -19.06
C THR A 17 -0.31 -26.38 -20.40
N GLN A 18 0.54 -26.20 -21.42
CA GLN A 18 0.29 -26.74 -22.76
C GLN A 18 0.17 -28.28 -22.78
N ASP A 19 0.87 -28.96 -21.87
CA ASP A 19 0.81 -30.41 -21.66
C ASP A 19 -0.29 -30.85 -20.67
N GLY A 20 -1.15 -29.93 -20.22
CA GLY A 20 -2.34 -30.22 -19.42
C GLY A 20 -2.12 -30.34 -17.91
N ARG A 21 -0.93 -29.99 -17.39
CA ARG A 21 -0.66 -29.94 -15.94
C ARG A 21 -1.16 -28.63 -15.32
N LEU A 22 -1.37 -28.65 -14.01
CA LEU A 22 -1.64 -27.44 -13.22
C LEU A 22 -0.31 -26.90 -12.65
N SER A 23 0.21 -25.83 -13.26
CA SER A 23 1.48 -25.22 -12.84
C SER A 23 1.47 -23.70 -12.98
N ALA A 24 1.25 -23.00 -11.86
CA ALA A 24 1.33 -21.53 -11.82
C ALA A 24 2.73 -21.02 -12.16
N LYS A 25 3.78 -21.76 -11.76
CA LYS A 25 5.18 -21.40 -12.05
C LYS A 25 5.44 -21.32 -13.55
N GLU A 26 4.89 -22.24 -14.33
CA GLU A 26 5.08 -22.30 -15.77
C GLU A 26 4.12 -21.35 -16.50
N PHE A 27 2.87 -21.27 -16.01
CA PHE A 27 1.85 -20.38 -16.55
C PHE A 27 2.23 -18.91 -16.39
N ILE A 28 2.50 -18.45 -15.17
CA ILE A 28 2.87 -17.06 -14.85
C ILE A 28 4.34 -16.79 -15.18
N GLY A 29 5.20 -17.82 -15.06
CA GLY A 29 6.63 -17.70 -15.32
C GLY A 29 7.40 -16.94 -14.23
N GLY A 30 8.59 -16.50 -14.62
CA GLY A 30 9.49 -15.72 -13.77
C GLY A 30 9.39 -14.21 -14.02
N ARG A 31 10.38 -13.46 -13.49
CA ARG A 31 10.43 -11.99 -13.56
C ARG A 31 10.32 -11.42 -14.99
N SER A 32 10.94 -12.09 -15.97
CA SER A 32 10.91 -11.63 -17.37
C SER A 32 9.51 -11.74 -17.96
N LYS A 33 8.83 -12.88 -17.79
CA LYS A 33 7.47 -13.11 -18.29
C LYS A 33 6.47 -12.14 -17.65
N MET A 34 6.52 -11.97 -16.33
CA MET A 34 5.67 -10.98 -15.64
C MET A 34 5.89 -9.54 -16.13
N ARG A 35 7.13 -9.18 -16.52
CA ARG A 35 7.42 -7.85 -17.09
C ARG A 35 6.82 -7.69 -18.48
N GLU A 36 6.91 -8.74 -19.30
CA GLU A 36 6.33 -8.78 -20.63
C GLU A 36 4.80 -8.75 -20.57
N ASP A 37 4.19 -9.51 -19.66
CA ASP A 37 2.74 -9.50 -19.41
C ASP A 37 2.24 -8.09 -19.05
N GLN A 38 2.99 -7.33 -18.23
CA GLN A 38 2.65 -5.93 -17.95
C GLN A 38 2.70 -5.05 -19.21
N SER A 39 3.67 -5.29 -20.11
CA SER A 39 3.80 -4.54 -21.35
C SER A 39 2.70 -4.89 -22.34
N THR A 40 2.43 -6.17 -22.56
CA THR A 40 1.39 -6.65 -23.47
C THR A 40 -0.01 -6.25 -22.98
N TYR A 41 -0.24 -6.31 -21.67
CA TYR A 41 -1.48 -5.81 -21.08
C TYR A 41 -1.65 -4.32 -21.35
N ALA A 42 -0.63 -3.48 -21.09
CA ALA A 42 -0.70 -2.04 -21.35
C ALA A 42 -1.01 -1.71 -22.81
N GLU A 43 -0.40 -2.40 -23.77
CA GLU A 43 -0.73 -2.25 -25.20
C GLU A 43 -2.19 -2.64 -25.49
N SER A 44 -2.68 -3.74 -24.91
CA SER A 44 -4.07 -4.20 -25.12
C SER A 44 -5.13 -3.20 -24.62
N VAL A 45 -4.80 -2.43 -23.57
CA VAL A 45 -5.71 -1.44 -22.96
C VAL A 45 -5.40 0.00 -23.34
N LYS A 46 -4.41 0.24 -24.21
CA LYS A 46 -3.97 1.57 -24.63
C LYS A 46 -5.10 2.46 -25.15
N LYS A 47 -6.06 1.86 -25.86
CA LYS A 47 -7.27 2.55 -26.37
C LYS A 47 -8.17 3.12 -25.27
N LEU A 48 -8.01 2.68 -24.02
CA LEU A 48 -8.72 3.19 -22.86
C LEU A 48 -8.01 4.39 -22.21
N GLY A 49 -6.88 4.85 -22.77
CA GLY A 49 -6.06 5.92 -22.21
C GLY A 49 -5.21 5.48 -21.01
N LEU A 50 -5.03 4.17 -20.82
CA LEU A 50 -4.19 3.63 -19.75
C LEU A 50 -2.75 3.47 -20.24
N GLU A 51 -1.81 3.83 -19.38
CA GLU A 51 -0.37 3.75 -19.64
C GLU A 51 0.30 2.65 -18.81
N ARG A 52 1.43 2.15 -19.33
CA ARG A 52 2.27 1.18 -18.64
C ARG A 52 2.89 1.82 -17.39
N GLY A 53 2.86 1.11 -16.26
CA GLY A 53 3.65 1.50 -15.09
C GLY A 53 5.17 1.52 -15.38
N ILE A 54 5.94 2.17 -14.49
CA ILE A 54 7.39 2.34 -14.66
C ILE A 54 8.08 0.96 -14.76
N GLU A 55 8.75 0.69 -15.89
CA GLU A 55 9.51 -0.55 -16.06
C GLU A 55 10.68 -0.61 -15.07
N GLY A 56 10.81 -1.75 -14.38
CA GLY A 56 11.83 -1.92 -13.37
C GLY A 56 11.55 -1.17 -12.07
N SER A 57 10.31 -0.73 -11.86
CA SER A 57 9.86 -0.11 -10.61
C SER A 57 10.31 -0.93 -9.39
N ARG A 58 10.84 -0.21 -8.41
CA ARG A 58 11.25 -0.76 -7.10
C ARG A 58 10.15 -0.64 -6.06
N ALA A 59 8.95 -0.23 -6.47
CA ALA A 59 7.79 -0.15 -5.60
C ALA A 59 7.46 -1.52 -5.01
N THR A 60 7.17 -1.58 -3.72
CA THR A 60 6.75 -2.82 -3.04
C THR A 60 5.24 -2.88 -2.91
N HIS A 61 4.65 -4.07 -3.12
CA HIS A 61 3.22 -4.29 -2.90
C HIS A 61 2.87 -4.03 -1.42
N GLN A 62 1.72 -3.39 -1.18
CA GLN A 62 1.22 -3.06 0.14
C GLN A 62 -0.21 -3.59 0.29
N THR A 63 -0.53 -4.19 1.43
CA THR A 63 -1.89 -4.62 1.75
C THR A 63 -2.76 -3.39 2.06
N VAL A 64 -4.01 -3.42 1.59
CA VAL A 64 -4.94 -2.26 1.64
C VAL A 64 -5.60 -2.07 3.01
N GLN A 65 -5.44 -3.03 3.93
CA GLN A 65 -6.27 -3.18 5.14
C GLN A 65 -6.29 -1.94 6.06
N HIS A 66 -5.21 -1.16 6.13
CA HIS A 66 -5.12 -0.01 7.04
C HIS A 66 -5.48 1.35 6.43
N TYR A 67 -5.78 1.42 5.14
CA TYR A 67 -5.93 2.69 4.43
C TYR A 67 -7.29 3.38 4.68
N TYR A 68 -8.39 2.64 4.69
CA TYR A 68 -9.73 3.25 4.67
C TYR A 68 -10.32 3.57 6.05
N GLU A 69 -9.92 2.87 7.11
CA GLU A 69 -10.54 3.03 8.44
C GLU A 69 -10.24 4.37 9.13
N SER A 70 -9.22 5.08 8.64
CA SER A 70 -8.62 6.22 9.32
C SER A 70 -8.84 7.57 8.67
N ILE A 71 -8.95 7.62 7.33
CA ILE A 71 -9.14 8.86 6.56
C ILE A 71 -10.41 9.59 7.02
N ASN A 72 -11.44 8.85 7.44
CA ASN A 72 -12.71 9.42 7.88
C ASN A 72 -12.73 9.92 9.33
N ARG A 73 -11.73 9.61 10.17
CA ARG A 73 -11.76 9.95 11.62
C ARG A 73 -11.19 11.34 11.95
N GLY A 74 -10.51 11.98 10.99
CA GLY A 74 -9.80 13.24 11.22
C GLY A 74 -8.64 13.08 12.23
N THR A 75 -7.85 14.14 12.42
CA THR A 75 -6.66 14.07 13.29
C THR A 75 -6.77 14.96 14.50
N ARG A 76 -6.29 14.44 15.63
CA ARG A 76 -6.27 15.15 16.91
C ARG A 76 -4.85 15.22 17.44
N SER A 77 -4.46 16.42 17.87
CA SER A 77 -3.15 16.65 18.48
C SER A 77 -3.17 16.44 20.01
N GLN A 78 -4.36 16.39 20.61
CA GLN A 78 -4.52 16.23 22.05
C GLN A 78 -5.80 15.44 22.37
N VAL A 79 -5.71 14.59 23.39
CA VAL A 79 -6.85 13.95 24.07
C VAL A 79 -6.79 14.40 25.52
N SER A 80 -7.90 14.90 26.05
CA SER A 80 -8.02 15.28 27.46
C SER A 80 -8.85 14.25 28.21
N ILE A 81 -8.37 13.82 29.38
CA ILE A 81 -9.09 12.95 30.30
C ILE A 81 -9.59 13.82 31.46
N SER A 82 -10.91 13.89 31.65
CA SER A 82 -11.47 14.63 32.77
C SER A 82 -11.33 13.85 34.09
N PRO A 83 -11.25 14.53 35.25
CA PRO A 83 -11.24 13.87 36.56
C PRO A 83 -12.43 12.93 36.78
N GLU A 84 -13.59 13.22 36.19
CA GLU A 84 -14.79 12.38 36.25
C GLU A 84 -14.59 11.04 35.54
N ALA A 85 -13.75 10.99 34.50
CA ALA A 85 -13.49 9.77 33.75
C ALA A 85 -12.73 8.72 34.57
N LEU A 86 -12.06 9.14 35.66
CA LEU A 86 -11.37 8.29 36.62
C LEU A 86 -12.32 7.62 37.62
N LYS A 87 -13.55 8.12 37.76
CA LYS A 87 -14.51 7.57 38.72
C LYS A 87 -15.06 6.22 38.22
N PRO A 88 -15.17 5.20 39.11
CA PRO A 88 -15.79 3.93 38.76
C PRO A 88 -17.23 4.11 38.28
N ARG A 89 -17.57 3.50 37.15
CA ARG A 89 -18.95 3.46 36.66
C ARG A 89 -19.70 2.27 37.22
N VAL A 90 -21.02 2.39 37.33
CA VAL A 90 -21.90 1.30 37.75
C VAL A 90 -22.19 0.44 36.54
N LEU A 91 -21.75 -0.82 36.57
CA LEU A 91 -21.95 -1.76 35.47
C LEU A 91 -23.35 -2.37 35.52
N ARG A 92 -23.78 -2.78 36.72
CA ARG A 92 -25.12 -3.34 36.96
C ARG A 92 -25.65 -2.91 38.31
N LYS A 93 -26.95 -2.66 38.39
CA LYS A 93 -27.66 -2.37 39.63
C LYS A 93 -28.69 -3.47 39.89
N GLY A 94 -28.44 -4.29 40.90
CA GLY A 94 -29.39 -5.29 41.41
C GLY A 94 -30.34 -4.71 42.46
N ILE A 95 -31.27 -5.54 42.93
CA ILE A 95 -32.27 -5.16 43.95
C ILE A 95 -31.59 -4.86 45.31
N PHE A 96 -30.42 -5.46 45.58
CA PHE A 96 -29.61 -5.21 46.80
C PHE A 96 -28.09 -5.09 46.58
N THR A 97 -27.60 -5.24 45.35
CA THR A 97 -26.16 -5.22 45.04
C THR A 97 -25.84 -4.24 43.93
N LYS A 98 -24.65 -3.65 43.97
CA LYS A 98 -24.16 -2.70 42.98
C LYS A 98 -22.81 -3.20 42.45
N ASP A 99 -22.79 -3.55 41.18
CA ASP A 99 -21.56 -3.95 40.48
C ASP A 99 -20.92 -2.69 39.87
N VAL A 100 -19.64 -2.47 40.15
CA VAL A 100 -18.90 -1.26 39.76
C VAL A 100 -17.62 -1.65 39.06
N GLU A 101 -17.18 -0.82 38.11
CA GLU A 101 -15.90 -0.99 37.43
C GLU A 101 -14.75 -1.09 38.46
N ASP A 102 -13.93 -2.12 38.33
CA ASP A 102 -12.65 -2.19 39.03
C ASP A 102 -11.59 -1.32 38.33
N GLN A 103 -10.40 -1.24 38.94
CA GLN A 103 -9.32 -0.41 38.39
C GLN A 103 -8.87 -0.89 36.99
N ALA A 104 -8.91 -2.19 36.72
CA ALA A 104 -8.53 -2.74 35.42
C ALA A 104 -9.53 -2.34 34.32
N ALA A 105 -10.83 -2.36 34.63
CA ALA A 105 -11.89 -1.91 33.74
C ALA A 105 -11.78 -0.41 33.46
N ILE A 106 -11.49 0.41 34.48
CA ILE A 106 -11.26 1.85 34.30
C ILE A 106 -10.05 2.10 33.40
N ALA A 107 -8.92 1.43 33.67
CA ALA A 107 -7.71 1.56 32.86
C ALA A 107 -7.99 1.18 31.39
N LYS A 108 -8.64 0.04 31.15
CA LYS A 108 -9.02 -0.41 29.81
C LYS A 108 -9.90 0.61 29.09
N ARG A 109 -10.91 1.16 29.77
CA ARG A 109 -11.83 2.17 29.22
C ARG A 109 -11.08 3.46 28.85
N LEU A 110 -10.18 3.93 29.71
CA LEU A 110 -9.39 5.14 29.43
C LEU A 110 -8.40 4.92 28.30
N SER A 111 -7.69 3.79 28.28
CA SER A 111 -6.81 3.42 27.17
C SER A 111 -7.55 3.35 25.84
N HIS A 112 -8.76 2.78 25.83
CA HIS A 112 -9.61 2.74 24.64
C HIS A 112 -9.97 4.15 24.16
N ALA A 113 -10.42 5.02 25.06
CA ALA A 113 -10.79 6.39 24.71
C ALA A 113 -9.60 7.21 24.16
N VAL A 114 -8.40 7.00 24.71
CA VAL A 114 -7.17 7.63 24.20
C VAL A 114 -6.80 7.08 22.82
N ASN A 115 -6.79 5.76 22.64
CA ASN A 115 -6.48 5.13 21.37
C ASN A 115 -7.48 5.54 20.28
N ASP A 116 -8.77 5.59 20.59
CA ASP A 116 -9.82 6.08 19.67
C ASP A 116 -9.59 7.54 19.30
N GLY A 117 -9.26 8.38 20.29
CA GLY A 117 -8.99 9.80 20.08
C GLY A 117 -7.79 10.05 19.16
N PHE A 118 -6.76 9.20 19.21
CA PHE A 118 -5.57 9.28 18.38
C PHE A 118 -5.58 8.39 17.13
N ALA A 119 -6.63 7.60 16.90
CA ALA A 119 -6.68 6.62 15.81
C ALA A 119 -6.37 7.24 14.44
N GLY A 120 -6.96 8.40 14.14
CA GLY A 120 -6.69 9.12 12.89
C GLY A 120 -5.27 9.68 12.80
N THR A 121 -4.70 10.16 13.92
CA THR A 121 -3.32 10.65 13.98
C THR A 121 -2.30 9.54 13.77
N ILE A 122 -2.50 8.38 14.43
CA ILE A 122 -1.65 7.20 14.26
C ILE A 122 -1.66 6.75 12.80
N ALA A 123 -2.84 6.70 12.18
CA ALA A 123 -2.95 6.28 10.81
C ALA A 123 -2.37 7.28 9.81
N MET A 124 -2.53 8.60 10.03
CA MET A 124 -1.83 9.61 9.24
C MET A 124 -0.31 9.45 9.37
N ALA A 125 0.21 9.17 10.57
CA ALA A 125 1.64 8.92 10.77
C ALA A 125 2.10 7.66 10.01
N SER A 126 1.33 6.56 10.06
CA SER A 126 1.58 5.36 9.26
C SER A 126 1.56 5.66 7.75
N GLN A 127 0.61 6.46 7.27
CA GLN A 127 0.53 6.88 5.87
C GLN A 127 1.73 7.74 5.47
N SER A 128 2.13 8.69 6.32
CA SER A 128 3.31 9.52 6.09
C SER A 128 4.57 8.67 5.96
N ALA A 129 4.75 7.69 6.84
CA ALA A 129 5.85 6.73 6.75
C ALA A 129 5.79 5.91 5.46
N GLN A 130 4.61 5.45 5.03
CA GLN A 130 4.42 4.75 3.76
C GLN A 130 4.72 5.64 2.55
N ASN A 131 4.28 6.90 2.56
CA ASN A 131 4.55 7.87 1.50
C ASN A 131 6.06 8.16 1.39
N ALA A 132 6.74 8.33 2.53
CA ALA A 132 8.19 8.48 2.56
C ALA A 132 8.90 7.25 1.98
N LYS A 133 8.41 6.04 2.29
CA LYS A 133 8.93 4.80 1.68
C LYS A 133 8.73 4.80 0.16
N ARG A 134 7.53 5.12 -0.34
CA ARG A 134 7.22 5.20 -1.78
C ARG A 134 8.10 6.22 -2.50
N ALA A 135 8.32 7.39 -1.90
CA ALA A 135 9.20 8.42 -2.44
C ALA A 135 10.65 7.91 -2.59
N ARG A 136 11.16 7.19 -1.58
CA ARG A 136 12.49 6.56 -1.65
C ARG A 136 12.57 5.47 -2.72
N GLU A 137 11.52 4.65 -2.88
CA GLU A 137 11.46 3.62 -3.92
C GLU A 137 11.41 4.22 -5.33
N LEU A 138 10.68 5.32 -5.51
CA LEU A 138 10.67 6.08 -6.77
C LEU A 138 12.05 6.66 -7.07
N GLN A 139 12.70 7.31 -6.09
CA GLN A 139 14.06 7.84 -6.27
C GLN A 139 15.03 6.74 -6.71
N LYS A 140 15.03 5.59 -6.03
CA LYS A 140 15.89 4.46 -6.42
C LYS A 140 15.56 3.89 -7.81
N THR A 141 14.32 4.02 -8.25
CA THR A 141 13.91 3.63 -9.61
C THR A 141 14.50 4.59 -10.63
N MET A 142 14.39 5.90 -10.38
CA MET A 142 14.98 6.94 -11.22
C MET A 142 16.50 6.80 -11.30
N ASP A 143 17.19 6.62 -10.17
CA ASP A 143 18.65 6.43 -10.13
C ASP A 143 19.09 5.21 -10.94
N ALA A 144 18.32 4.12 -10.88
CA ALA A 144 18.61 2.91 -11.64
C ALA A 144 18.40 3.10 -13.15
N GLN A 145 17.36 3.85 -13.54
CA GLN A 145 17.12 4.20 -14.94
C GLN A 145 18.21 5.12 -15.47
N GLN A 146 18.63 6.13 -14.70
CA GLN A 146 19.71 7.03 -15.07
C GLN A 146 21.02 6.26 -15.29
N LYS A 147 21.42 5.40 -14.35
CA LYS A 147 22.64 4.57 -14.51
C LYS A 147 22.57 3.66 -15.73
N ARG A 148 21.38 3.13 -16.04
CA ARG A 148 21.18 2.32 -17.24
C ARG A 148 21.36 3.16 -18.50
N LEU A 149 20.75 4.35 -18.56
CA LEU A 149 20.92 5.30 -19.66
C LEU A 149 22.39 5.66 -19.85
N GLU A 150 23.07 6.08 -18.79
CA GLU A 150 24.51 6.39 -18.79
C GLU A 150 25.31 5.21 -19.36
N SER A 151 25.10 3.98 -18.87
CA SER A 151 25.82 2.80 -19.36
C SER A 151 25.61 2.50 -20.85
N VAL A 152 24.45 2.86 -21.41
CA VAL A 152 24.15 2.68 -22.83
C VAL A 152 24.72 3.84 -23.65
N THR A 153 24.78 5.05 -23.11
CA THR A 153 25.26 6.25 -23.81
C THR A 153 26.77 6.47 -23.74
N GLU A 154 27.44 6.05 -22.66
CA GLU A 154 28.88 6.25 -22.44
C GLU A 154 29.76 5.73 -23.60
N PRO A 155 29.49 4.54 -24.21
CA PRO A 155 30.26 4.07 -25.36
C PRO A 155 30.15 4.99 -26.60
N PHE A 156 29.10 5.79 -26.70
CA PHE A 156 28.86 6.70 -27.84
C PHE A 156 29.26 8.14 -27.55
N LYS A 157 29.77 8.41 -26.34
CA LYS A 157 30.15 9.76 -25.91
C LYS A 157 31.39 10.23 -26.65
N GLY A 158 31.21 11.20 -27.55
CA GLY A 158 32.28 11.75 -28.40
C GLY A 158 32.24 11.30 -29.85
N LEU A 159 31.33 10.41 -30.24
CA LEU A 159 31.09 10.08 -31.65
C LEU A 159 30.20 11.14 -32.31
N SER A 160 30.51 11.52 -33.55
CA SER A 160 29.63 12.35 -34.37
C SER A 160 28.37 11.55 -34.75
N ARG A 161 27.30 12.24 -35.19
CA ARG A 161 26.08 11.57 -35.67
C ARG A 161 26.35 10.63 -36.83
N GLU A 162 27.29 10.97 -37.70
CA GLU A 162 27.70 10.16 -38.86
C GLU A 162 28.42 8.88 -38.42
N GLN A 163 29.28 8.97 -37.39
CA GLN A 163 29.99 7.82 -36.84
C GLN A 163 29.06 6.86 -36.08
N MET A 164 27.95 7.35 -35.53
CA MET A 164 26.93 6.50 -34.90
C MET A 164 26.09 5.71 -35.91
N THR A 165 25.95 6.17 -37.15
CA THR A 165 25.19 5.45 -38.20
C THR A 165 25.97 4.32 -38.87
N GLU A 166 27.28 4.22 -38.64
CA GLU A 166 28.15 3.17 -39.20
C GLU A 166 28.33 1.96 -38.26
N ILE A 167 27.76 1.99 -37.06
CA ILE A 167 27.78 0.93 -36.03
C ILE A 167 26.43 0.19 -36.03
#